data_AF-A0A6N8VE76-F1
#
_entry.id   AF-A0A6N8VE76-F1
#
_cell.length_a   1.000
_cell.length_b   1.000
_cell.length_c   1.000
_cell.angle_alpha   90.00
_cell.angle_beta   90.00
_cell.angle_gamma   90.00
#
_symmetry.space_group_name_H-M   'P 1'
#
loop_
_entity.id
_entity.type
_entity.pdbx_description
1 polymer ?
#
loop_
_entity_poly.entity_id
_entity_poly.type
_entity_poly.pdbx_seq_one_letter_code
_entity_poly.pdbx_strand_id
1 'polypeptide(L)'
;MSERGLRTYVSEPNRGRRKWKGKRDAQKATYGNRRRIRGERGKRLLHERGERLERTFAHHLVSGGMRGVHVRGQGEIRKRMLVHSAAFNLGLLMRKRFGFGTPRSLQGPAAAAAALGDAHAHGLAAAFRLIRRILGLLGPQVGSLRPSLRSLHNNTAIPRPSPFTQPAPRWGTSSTDC
;
A
#
# COMPACT_ATOMS: atom_id res chain seq x y z
N MET A 1 38.74 -4.20 6.74
CA MET A 1 38.39 -4.35 5.30
C MET A 1 39.43 -5.21 4.57
N SER A 2 40.72 -4.87 4.72
CA SER A 2 41.83 -5.74 4.29
C SER A 2 41.83 -7.11 4.99
N GLU A 3 41.45 -7.18 6.26
CA GLU A 3 41.29 -8.43 7.03
C GLU A 3 40.26 -9.39 6.43
N ARG A 4 39.29 -8.88 5.65
CA ARG A 4 38.28 -9.70 4.95
C ARG A 4 38.65 -10.00 3.50
N GLY A 5 39.87 -9.69 3.07
CA GLY A 5 40.31 -9.84 1.68
C GLY A 5 39.64 -8.88 0.68
N LEU A 6 38.81 -7.95 1.14
CA LEU A 6 38.02 -7.06 0.28
C LEU A 6 38.84 -5.85 -0.19
N ARG A 7 38.84 -5.61 -1.50
CA ARG A 7 39.48 -4.43 -2.10
C ARG A 7 38.50 -3.27 -2.17
N THR A 8 38.93 -2.12 -1.66
CA THR A 8 38.17 -0.87 -1.72
C THR A 8 38.48 -0.06 -2.96
N TYR A 9 37.43 0.55 -3.52
CA TYR A 9 37.44 1.53 -4.59
C TYR A 9 36.59 2.72 -4.15
N VAL A 10 37.22 3.71 -3.53
CA VAL A 10 36.53 4.88 -2.97
C VAL A 10 36.95 6.11 -3.75
N SER A 11 35.98 6.90 -4.21
CA SER A 11 36.24 8.20 -4.85
C SER A 11 37.06 9.08 -3.92
N GLU A 12 38.22 9.54 -4.38
CA GLU A 12 39.06 10.47 -3.63
C GLU A 12 39.11 11.80 -4.38
N PRO A 13 38.93 12.95 -3.71
CA PRO A 13 39.19 14.24 -4.32
C PRO A 13 40.66 14.33 -4.77
N ASN A 14 40.92 15.08 -5.85
CA ASN A 14 42.28 15.26 -6.35
C ASN A 14 43.12 16.03 -5.33
N ARG A 15 43.87 15.30 -4.50
CA ARG A 15 44.73 15.83 -3.44
C ARG A 15 46.16 15.32 -3.64
N GLY A 16 47.14 16.19 -3.42
CA GLY A 16 48.56 15.85 -3.51
C GLY A 16 49.05 14.88 -2.42
N ARG A 17 50.37 14.80 -2.24
CA ARG A 17 50.99 14.04 -1.13
C ARG A 17 50.70 14.75 0.20
N ARG A 18 50.51 13.97 1.28
CA ARG A 18 50.32 14.48 2.65
C ARG A 18 51.46 13.99 3.56
N LYS A 19 51.76 14.74 4.62
CA LYS A 19 52.62 14.30 5.73
C LYS A 19 51.81 13.38 6.65
N TRP A 20 52.24 12.13 6.82
CA TRP A 20 51.54 11.11 7.62
C TRP A 20 52.28 10.85 8.93
N LYS A 21 51.97 11.60 10.00
CA LYS A 21 52.55 11.36 11.34
C LYS A 21 51.84 10.19 12.02
N GLY A 22 52.56 9.09 12.31
CA GLY A 22 52.05 7.93 13.06
C GLY A 22 50.91 7.14 12.41
N LYS A 23 50.65 7.33 11.10
CA LYS A 23 49.47 6.77 10.40
C LYS A 23 49.84 5.98 9.14
N ARG A 24 50.78 5.04 9.26
CA ARG A 24 51.33 4.26 8.13
C ARG A 24 50.26 3.40 7.42
N ASP A 25 49.35 2.78 8.17
CA ASP A 25 48.31 1.92 7.55
C ASP A 25 47.29 2.73 6.74
N ALA A 26 46.86 3.87 7.28
CA ALA A 26 45.98 4.79 6.56
C ALA A 26 46.67 5.33 5.29
N GLN A 27 47.96 5.65 5.38
CA GLN A 27 48.77 6.04 4.23
C GLN A 27 48.78 4.95 3.14
N LYS A 28 49.10 3.71 3.52
CA LYS A 28 49.12 2.55 2.61
C LYS A 28 47.75 2.33 1.97
N ALA A 29 46.67 2.45 2.74
CA ALA A 29 45.30 2.32 2.25
C ALA A 29 44.94 3.43 1.24
N THR A 30 45.25 4.70 1.54
CA THR A 30 44.98 5.84 0.64
C THR A 30 45.76 5.72 -0.66
N TYR A 31 47.08 5.50 -0.62
CA TYR A 31 47.87 5.38 -1.85
C TYR A 31 47.52 4.12 -2.64
N GLY A 32 47.18 3.01 -1.95
CA GLY A 32 46.63 1.82 -2.59
C GLY A 32 45.31 2.10 -3.32
N ASN A 33 44.40 2.85 -2.69
CA ASN A 33 43.15 3.29 -3.31
C ASN A 33 43.41 4.19 -4.53
N ARG A 34 44.32 5.19 -4.43
CA ARG A 34 44.71 6.07 -5.55
C ARG A 34 45.20 5.29 -6.76
N ARG A 35 46.04 4.27 -6.54
CA ARG A 35 46.51 3.39 -7.61
C ARG A 35 45.32 2.64 -8.25
N ARG A 36 44.42 2.09 -7.43
CA ARG A 36 43.28 1.29 -7.91
C ARG A 36 42.25 2.09 -8.70
N ILE A 37 41.88 3.28 -8.24
CA ILE A 37 40.86 4.11 -8.90
C ILE A 37 41.32 4.65 -10.26
N ARG A 38 42.64 4.73 -10.49
CA ARG A 38 43.22 5.12 -11.78
C ARG A 38 43.21 4.01 -12.82
N GLY A 39 43.14 2.75 -12.42
CA GLY A 39 43.06 1.62 -13.34
C GLY A 39 41.66 1.48 -13.95
N GLU A 40 41.56 0.80 -15.08
CA GLU A 40 40.32 0.64 -15.85
C GLU A 40 39.16 0.07 -15.03
N ARG A 41 39.40 -0.98 -14.23
CA ARG A 41 38.39 -1.52 -13.31
C ARG A 41 37.91 -0.47 -12.30
N GLY A 42 38.82 0.36 -11.78
CA GLY A 42 38.48 1.40 -10.82
C GLY A 42 37.60 2.49 -11.43
N LYS A 43 37.94 2.94 -12.64
CA LYS A 43 37.13 3.89 -13.41
C LYS A 43 35.73 3.34 -13.68
N ARG A 44 35.63 2.08 -14.13
CA ARG A 44 34.33 1.42 -14.38
C ARG A 44 33.46 1.37 -13.13
N LEU A 45 34.02 0.96 -11.99
CA LEU A 45 33.27 0.91 -10.72
C LEU A 45 32.83 2.31 -10.25
N LEU A 46 33.65 3.34 -10.47
CA LEU A 46 33.28 4.71 -10.14
C LEU A 46 32.17 5.24 -11.06
N HIS A 47 32.20 4.87 -12.35
CA HIS A 47 31.13 5.18 -13.29
C HIS A 47 29.82 4.51 -12.90
N GLU A 48 29.83 3.19 -12.69
CA GLU A 48 28.67 2.42 -12.23
C GLU A 48 28.10 2.99 -10.92
N ARG A 49 28.97 3.43 -10.00
CA ARG A 49 28.56 4.10 -8.77
C ARG A 49 27.83 5.41 -9.06
N GLY A 50 28.36 6.26 -9.94
CA GLY A 50 27.73 7.52 -10.35
C GLY A 50 26.37 7.28 -11.01
N GLU A 51 26.29 6.31 -11.91
CA GLU A 51 25.04 5.93 -12.57
C GLU A 51 24.00 5.41 -11.58
N ARG A 52 24.37 4.47 -10.71
CA ARG A 52 23.42 3.84 -9.78
C ARG A 52 23.03 4.73 -8.62
N LEU A 53 23.96 5.52 -8.08
CA LEU A 53 23.72 6.35 -6.89
C LEU A 53 23.39 7.80 -7.21
N GLU A 54 24.03 8.43 -8.20
CA GLU A 54 23.82 9.86 -8.42
C GLU A 54 22.69 10.14 -9.40
N ARG A 55 22.54 9.32 -10.44
CA ARG A 55 21.50 9.54 -11.46
C ARG A 55 20.09 9.21 -10.95
N THR A 56 19.93 8.13 -10.19
CA THR A 56 18.66 7.79 -9.54
C THR A 56 18.20 8.87 -8.56
N PHE A 57 19.16 9.46 -7.84
CA PHE A 57 18.91 10.56 -6.90
C PHE A 57 19.01 11.96 -7.53
N ALA A 58 19.05 12.08 -8.86
CA ALA A 58 19.15 13.38 -9.52
C ALA A 58 18.02 14.34 -9.12
N HIS A 59 16.79 13.82 -8.95
CA HIS A 59 15.64 14.61 -8.51
C HIS A 59 15.79 15.16 -7.08
N HIS A 60 16.53 14.48 -6.21
CA HIS A 60 16.84 14.95 -4.86
C HIS A 60 18.03 15.92 -4.87
N LEU A 61 19.13 15.49 -5.51
CA LEU A 61 20.43 16.15 -5.40
C LEU A 61 20.58 17.36 -6.33
N VAL A 62 20.04 17.28 -7.54
CA VAL A 62 20.14 18.32 -8.57
C VAL A 62 18.89 19.19 -8.53
N SER A 63 17.74 18.68 -9.00
CA SER A 63 16.49 19.45 -9.04
C SER A 63 15.99 19.84 -7.65
N GLY A 64 16.21 18.98 -6.65
CA GLY A 64 15.85 19.23 -5.25
C GLY A 64 16.83 20.08 -4.46
N GLY A 65 17.90 20.61 -5.08
CA GLY A 65 18.81 21.56 -4.46
C GLY A 65 19.62 21.01 -3.28
N MET A 66 19.64 19.69 -3.06
CA MET A 66 20.28 19.14 -1.86
C MET A 66 21.80 19.31 -1.83
N ARG A 67 22.45 19.50 -2.99
CA ARG A 67 23.89 19.80 -3.13
C ARG A 67 24.29 21.20 -2.63
N GLY A 68 23.33 22.13 -2.48
CA GLY A 68 23.64 23.53 -2.12
C GLY A 68 23.83 23.81 -0.63
N VAL A 69 23.43 22.89 0.26
CA VAL A 69 23.48 23.11 1.72
C VAL A 69 24.48 22.18 2.38
N HIS A 70 25.41 22.77 3.13
CA HIS A 70 26.47 22.06 3.81
C HIS A 70 26.08 21.79 5.26
N VAL A 71 25.95 20.50 5.61
CA VAL A 71 25.69 20.04 6.98
C VAL A 71 26.90 19.22 7.44
N ARG A 72 27.33 19.39 8.70
CA ARG A 72 28.48 18.69 9.27
C ARG A 72 28.04 17.49 10.11
N GLY A 73 28.78 16.38 9.98
CA GLY A 73 28.54 15.16 10.75
C GLY A 73 27.63 14.16 10.04
N GLN A 74 27.94 12.86 10.21
CA GLN A 74 27.20 11.77 9.55
C GLN A 74 25.74 11.69 10.01
N GLY A 75 25.46 12.00 11.28
CA GLY A 75 24.10 12.01 11.84
C GLY A 75 23.22 13.06 11.20
N GLU A 76 23.72 14.30 11.09
CA GLU A 76 22.95 15.40 10.54
C GLU A 76 22.74 15.27 9.01
N ILE A 77 23.75 14.76 8.29
CA ILE A 77 23.60 14.40 6.87
C ILE A 77 22.49 13.37 6.69
N ARG A 78 22.45 12.35 7.54
CA ARG A 78 21.42 11.30 7.50
C ARG A 78 20.03 11.87 7.77
N LYS A 79 19.87 12.66 8.84
CA LYS A 79 18.59 13.31 9.17
C LYS A 79 18.08 14.13 7.98
N ARG A 80 18.96 14.98 7.41
CA ARG A 80 18.60 15.82 6.26
C ARG A 80 18.16 15.00 5.06
N MET A 81 18.92 13.94 4.72
CA MET A 81 18.59 13.07 3.59
C MET A 81 17.22 12.42 3.79
N LEU A 82 16.96 11.86 4.97
CA LEU A 82 15.70 11.20 5.28
C LEU A 82 14.52 12.17 5.21
N VAL A 83 14.64 13.35 5.83
CA VAL A 83 13.57 14.35 5.85
C VAL A 83 13.25 14.85 4.44
N HIS A 84 14.26 15.17 3.63
CA HIS A 84 14.03 15.64 2.26
C HIS A 84 13.44 14.53 1.39
N SER A 85 13.97 13.31 1.46
CA SER A 85 13.43 12.19 0.69
C SER A 85 11.98 11.86 1.06
N ALA A 86 11.65 11.89 2.36
CA ALA A 86 10.28 11.74 2.81
C ALA A 86 9.39 12.88 2.28
N ALA A 87 9.83 14.13 2.33
CA ALA A 87 9.07 15.28 1.84
C ALA A 87 8.85 15.23 0.32
N PHE A 88 9.86 14.86 -0.48
CA PHE A 88 9.70 14.73 -1.94
C PHE A 88 8.73 13.60 -2.30
N ASN A 89 8.87 12.44 -1.66
CA ASN A 89 7.98 11.30 -1.86
C ASN A 89 6.54 11.63 -1.44
N LEU A 90 6.38 12.32 -0.31
CA LEU A 90 5.08 12.81 0.15
C LEU A 90 4.48 13.80 -0.86
N GLY A 91 5.26 14.73 -1.40
CA GLY A 91 4.79 15.65 -2.44
C GLY A 91 4.32 14.94 -3.72
N LEU A 92 4.99 13.85 -4.12
CA LEU A 92 4.54 13.01 -5.24
C LEU A 92 3.23 12.27 -4.92
N LEU A 93 3.12 11.70 -3.73
CA LEU A 93 1.90 11.04 -3.27
C LEU A 93 0.72 12.02 -3.23
N MET A 94 0.94 13.22 -2.68
CA MET A 94 -0.07 14.27 -2.59
C MET A 94 -0.48 14.74 -3.99
N ARG A 95 0.47 14.98 -4.91
CA ARG A 95 0.18 15.28 -6.33
C ARG A 95 -0.68 14.20 -6.98
N LYS A 96 -0.35 12.91 -6.77
CA LYS A 96 -1.10 11.80 -7.35
C LYS A 96 -2.49 11.65 -6.76
N ARG A 97 -2.63 11.88 -5.45
CA ARG A 97 -3.86 11.60 -4.71
C ARG A 97 -4.87 12.73 -4.76
N PHE A 98 -4.37 13.96 -4.74
CA PHE A 98 -5.17 15.18 -4.58
C PHE A 98 -4.88 16.24 -5.66
N GLY A 99 -3.93 16.02 -6.57
CA GLY A 99 -3.58 16.99 -7.61
C GLY A 99 -2.61 18.10 -7.18
N PHE A 100 -2.41 18.31 -5.87
CA PHE A 100 -1.47 19.30 -5.31
C PHE A 100 -0.41 18.61 -4.46
N GLY A 101 0.84 19.07 -4.56
CA GLY A 101 1.96 18.45 -3.84
C GLY A 101 2.92 19.45 -3.21
N THR A 102 2.48 20.67 -2.96
CA THR A 102 3.19 21.60 -2.08
C THR A 102 2.19 22.13 -1.03
N PRO A 103 2.61 22.30 0.22
CA PRO A 103 1.73 22.88 1.24
C PRO A 103 1.28 24.30 0.86
N ARG A 104 2.06 25.01 0.04
CA ARG A 104 1.71 26.34 -0.47
C ARG A 104 0.60 26.32 -1.51
N SER A 105 0.46 25.26 -2.31
CA SER A 105 -0.65 25.18 -3.27
C SER A 105 -2.00 24.98 -2.59
N LEU A 106 -2.03 24.60 -1.30
CA LEU A 106 -3.24 24.48 -0.48
C LEU A 106 -3.72 25.80 0.14
N GLN A 107 -2.96 26.89 0.00
CA GLN A 107 -3.28 28.17 0.64
C GLN A 107 -4.38 28.97 -0.10
N GLY A 108 -4.93 28.44 -1.19
CA GLY A 108 -6.04 29.06 -1.93
C GLY A 108 -7.39 28.35 -1.70
N PRO A 109 -8.52 29.08 -1.72
CA PRO A 109 -9.85 28.50 -1.46
C PRO A 109 -10.23 27.36 -2.41
N ALA A 110 -9.78 27.40 -3.67
CA ALA A 110 -10.00 26.33 -4.64
C ALA A 110 -9.25 25.02 -4.31
N ALA A 111 -8.07 25.11 -3.69
CA ALA A 111 -7.27 23.95 -3.33
C ALA A 111 -7.80 23.25 -2.06
N ALA A 112 -8.38 24.02 -1.12
CA ALA A 112 -9.11 23.47 0.01
C ALA A 112 -10.38 22.69 -0.43
N ALA A 113 -11.11 23.21 -1.43
CA ALA A 113 -12.30 22.55 -1.98
C ALA A 113 -11.98 21.23 -2.71
N ALA A 114 -10.91 21.20 -3.51
CA ALA A 114 -10.46 19.98 -4.18
C ALA A 114 -9.94 18.90 -3.21
N ALA A 115 -9.28 19.30 -2.11
CA ALA A 115 -8.81 18.37 -1.08
C ALA A 115 -9.95 17.68 -0.33
N LEU A 116 -11.05 18.41 -0.08
CA LEU A 116 -12.28 17.85 0.47
C LEU A 116 -12.94 16.87 -0.52
N GLY A 117 -13.05 17.22 -1.79
CA GLY A 117 -13.69 16.38 -2.81
C GLY A 117 -13.09 14.98 -2.93
N ASP A 118 -11.76 14.89 -2.98
CA ASP A 118 -11.04 13.61 -3.14
C ASP A 118 -11.01 12.75 -1.86
N ALA A 119 -11.05 13.37 -0.69
CA ALA A 119 -11.15 12.66 0.59
C ALA A 119 -12.56 12.04 0.78
N HIS A 120 -13.60 12.78 0.44
CA HIS A 120 -15.00 12.32 0.56
C HIS A 120 -15.35 11.26 -0.50
N ALA A 121 -14.87 11.37 -1.74
CA ALA A 121 -15.20 10.43 -2.81
C ALA A 121 -14.70 9.00 -2.55
N HIS A 122 -13.52 8.83 -1.94
CA HIS A 122 -12.97 7.50 -1.67
C HIS A 122 -13.45 6.89 -0.35
N GLY A 123 -13.71 7.71 0.68
CA GLY A 123 -14.30 7.24 1.93
C GLY A 123 -15.72 6.71 1.73
N LEU A 124 -16.55 7.47 1.00
CA LEU A 124 -17.92 7.06 0.68
C LEU A 124 -17.95 5.88 -0.29
N ALA A 125 -17.14 5.85 -1.35
CA ALA A 125 -17.10 4.72 -2.28
C ALA A 125 -16.48 3.44 -1.68
N ALA A 126 -15.57 3.54 -0.71
CA ALA A 126 -15.06 2.39 0.04
C ALA A 126 -16.10 1.88 1.05
N ALA A 127 -16.79 2.78 1.76
CA ALA A 127 -17.91 2.43 2.62
C ALA A 127 -19.05 1.77 1.84
N PHE A 128 -19.40 2.28 0.66
CA PHE A 128 -20.43 1.68 -0.21
C PHE A 128 -20.05 0.29 -0.72
N ARG A 129 -18.77 0.08 -1.07
CA ARG A 129 -18.22 -1.24 -1.45
C ARG A 129 -18.21 -2.22 -0.29
N LEU A 130 -17.90 -1.75 0.92
CA LEU A 130 -17.92 -2.55 2.15
C LEU A 130 -19.36 -2.91 2.55
N ILE A 131 -20.29 -1.95 2.49
CA ILE A 131 -21.73 -2.15 2.76
C ILE A 131 -22.32 -3.14 1.75
N ARG A 132 -22.05 -3.03 0.44
CA ARG A 132 -22.49 -4.03 -0.55
C ARG A 132 -21.90 -5.42 -0.31
N ARG A 133 -20.66 -5.51 0.19
CA ARG A 133 -20.01 -6.79 0.54
C ARG A 133 -20.66 -7.42 1.77
N ILE A 134 -20.95 -6.62 2.80
CA ILE A 134 -21.60 -7.07 4.04
C ILE A 134 -23.06 -7.46 3.76
N LEU A 135 -23.81 -6.65 3.00
CA LEU A 135 -25.19 -6.98 2.60
C LEU A 135 -25.25 -8.18 1.63
N GLY A 136 -24.24 -8.36 0.78
CA GLY A 136 -24.10 -9.54 -0.08
C GLY A 136 -23.68 -10.81 0.68
N LEU A 137 -22.98 -10.66 1.82
CA LEU A 137 -22.65 -11.75 2.74
C LEU A 137 -23.81 -12.09 3.69
N LEU A 138 -24.76 -11.16 3.90
CA LEU A 138 -26.00 -11.37 4.67
C LEU A 138 -27.24 -11.60 3.78
N GLY A 139 -27.09 -11.66 2.45
CA GLY A 139 -28.15 -12.06 1.54
C GLY A 139 -28.37 -13.57 1.63
N PRO A 140 -29.62 -14.05 1.77
CA PRO A 140 -29.91 -15.39 2.24
C PRO A 140 -29.51 -16.45 1.21
N GLN A 141 -29.09 -17.59 1.75
CA GLN A 141 -29.21 -18.89 1.12
C GLN A 141 -30.63 -19.05 0.54
N VAL A 142 -30.85 -18.68 -0.73
CA VAL A 142 -32.02 -19.13 -1.50
C VAL A 142 -31.53 -20.21 -2.45
N GLY A 143 -31.02 -21.28 -1.85
CA GLY A 143 -30.85 -22.57 -2.48
C GLY A 143 -31.97 -23.48 -1.99
N SER A 144 -32.87 -23.83 -2.90
CA SER A 144 -33.65 -25.07 -2.93
C SER A 144 -34.41 -25.46 -1.65
N LEU A 145 -35.70 -25.14 -1.59
CA LEU A 145 -36.68 -26.05 -0.99
C LEU A 145 -37.79 -26.34 -1.98
N ARG A 146 -37.70 -27.54 -2.56
CA ARG A 146 -38.79 -28.26 -3.23
C ARG A 146 -40.02 -28.27 -2.30
N PRO A 147 -41.24 -28.00 -2.76
CA PRO A 147 -42.41 -28.39 -2.00
C PRO A 147 -42.79 -29.81 -2.44
N SER A 148 -42.31 -30.82 -1.71
CA SER A 148 -43.03 -32.10 -1.67
C SER A 148 -44.05 -32.01 -0.54
N LEU A 149 -45.31 -32.09 -0.94
CA LEU A 149 -46.45 -32.71 -0.26
C LEU A 149 -46.35 -32.98 1.25
N ARG A 150 -47.52 -32.74 1.86
CA ARG A 150 -48.07 -33.39 3.07
C ARG A 150 -47.87 -32.51 4.31
N SER A 151 -48.91 -31.76 4.68
CA SER A 151 -49.93 -32.19 5.67
C SER A 151 -49.28 -32.20 7.05
N LEU A 152 -49.67 -31.35 7.99
CA LEU A 152 -50.98 -31.34 8.64
C LEU A 152 -51.03 -30.15 9.62
N HIS A 153 -52.25 -29.68 9.90
CA HIS A 153 -52.68 -29.06 11.16
C HIS A 153 -52.14 -27.63 11.48
N ASN A 154 -52.90 -26.62 11.91
CA ASN A 154 -54.27 -26.45 12.40
C ASN A 154 -54.58 -24.93 12.33
N ASN A 155 -55.73 -24.54 11.77
CA ASN A 155 -56.90 -24.11 12.54
C ASN A 155 -56.85 -22.62 12.96
N THR A 156 -57.36 -21.75 12.08
CA THR A 156 -58.04 -20.51 12.47
C THR A 156 -59.29 -20.35 11.62
N ALA A 157 -60.41 -20.33 12.33
CA ALA A 157 -61.77 -20.34 11.84
C ALA A 157 -62.14 -19.06 11.06
N ILE A 158 -62.70 -19.22 9.86
CA ILE A 158 -63.69 -18.30 9.27
C ILE A 158 -64.74 -19.17 8.54
N PRO A 159 -66.05 -19.02 8.82
CA PRO A 159 -67.09 -19.93 8.34
C PRO A 159 -67.45 -19.68 6.87
N ARG A 160 -67.76 -20.74 6.13
CA ARG A 160 -68.48 -20.65 4.85
C ARG A 160 -69.88 -21.27 5.01
N PRO A 161 -70.92 -20.69 4.38
CA PRO A 161 -72.28 -21.23 4.44
C PRO A 161 -72.43 -22.52 3.62
N SER A 162 -73.20 -23.46 4.17
CA SER A 162 -73.55 -24.75 3.58
C SER A 162 -74.59 -24.62 2.45
N PRO A 163 -74.48 -25.35 1.33
CA PRO A 163 -75.61 -25.66 0.48
C PRO A 163 -76.25 -26.99 0.91
N PHE A 164 -77.58 -26.96 1.03
CA PHE A 164 -78.47 -28.11 0.86
C PHE A 164 -78.42 -29.26 1.89
N THR A 165 -79.26 -29.04 2.90
CA THR A 165 -80.20 -29.95 3.56
C THR A 165 -80.50 -31.29 2.85
N GLN A 166 -80.66 -32.33 3.70
CA GLN A 166 -81.58 -33.50 3.62
C GLN A 166 -80.94 -34.91 3.45
N PRO A 167 -81.58 -36.00 3.95
CA PRO A 167 -81.16 -36.61 5.22
C PRO A 167 -80.97 -38.15 5.18
N ALA A 168 -80.20 -38.66 6.15
CA ALA A 168 -80.46 -39.82 7.03
C ALA A 168 -80.92 -41.20 6.43
N PRO A 169 -81.04 -42.27 7.25
CA PRO A 169 -80.10 -43.39 7.18
C PRO A 169 -80.81 -44.74 6.98
N ARG A 170 -80.06 -45.84 6.75
CA ARG A 170 -80.27 -47.04 7.57
C ARG A 170 -79.15 -48.07 7.43
N TRP A 171 -78.57 -48.36 8.58
CA TRP A 171 -77.75 -49.51 8.90
C TRP A 171 -78.58 -50.80 8.93
N GLY A 172 -77.87 -51.92 8.83
CA GLY A 172 -78.39 -53.24 9.19
C GLY A 172 -77.61 -54.29 8.42
N THR A 173 -76.34 -54.52 8.77
CA THR A 173 -75.92 -55.68 9.60
C THR A 173 -76.25 -56.98 8.86
N SER A 174 -75.30 -57.86 8.59
CA SER A 174 -74.45 -58.51 9.59
C SER A 174 -73.73 -59.66 8.88
N SER A 175 -72.63 -60.12 9.49
CA SER A 175 -72.28 -61.56 9.56
C SER A 175 -71.75 -62.10 8.22
N THR A 176 -70.63 -62.78 8.09
CA THR A 176 -69.80 -63.66 8.94
C THR A 176 -68.75 -64.21 7.94
N ASP A 177 -67.64 -64.87 8.23
CA ASP A 177 -67.14 -65.63 9.34
C ASP A 177 -65.67 -65.93 9.00
N CYS A 178 -64.91 -66.30 10.03
CA CYS A 178 -63.77 -67.22 10.03
C CYS A 178 -62.55 -66.96 9.12
#